data_AF-A0A261GE93-F1
#
_entry.id   AF-A0A261GE93-F1
#
_cell.length_a   1.000
_cell.length_b   1.000
_cell.length_c   1.000
_cell.angle_alpha   90.00
_cell.angle_beta   90.00
_cell.angle_gamma   90.00
#
_symmetry.space_group_name_H-M   'P 1'
#
loop_
_entity.id
_entity.type
_entity.pdbx_description
1 polymer ?
#
loop_
_entity_poly.entity_id
_entity_poly.type
_entity_poly.pdbx_seq_one_letter_code
_entity_poly.pdbx_strand_id
1 'polypeptide(L)'
;MRNPTAADHRKGTGRQVSFIIERRRPPNYTDWMKHRVDSPKGKEIYSHRMPVVEPVFGNITINKKLSRFSLRGKRKVQSQWQLYCLVHNIEKLMNYGTLVN
;
A
#
# COMPACT_ATOMS: atom_id res chain seq x y z
N MET A 1 0.05 -1.07 -17.30
CA MET A 1 -0.79 -0.46 -16.24
C MET A 1 -2.05 0.06 -16.93
N ARG A 2 -3.25 -0.41 -16.57
CA ARG A 2 -4.49 0.02 -17.27
C ARG A 2 -4.87 1.44 -16.82
N ASN A 3 -5.42 2.22 -17.75
CA ASN A 3 -5.70 3.65 -17.61
C ASN A 3 -6.55 3.96 -16.36
N PRO A 4 -6.12 4.87 -15.45
CA PRO A 4 -6.88 5.24 -14.25
C PRO A 4 -8.28 5.79 -14.55
N THR A 5 -8.49 6.35 -15.74
CA THR A 5 -9.81 6.88 -16.16
C THR A 5 -10.86 5.79 -16.39
N ALA A 6 -10.48 4.51 -16.40
CA ALA A 6 -11.43 3.40 -16.49
C ALA A 6 -12.38 3.33 -15.28
N ALA A 7 -12.04 3.93 -14.13
CA ALA A 7 -12.92 4.00 -12.97
C ALA A 7 -13.98 5.10 -13.06
N ASP A 8 -13.78 6.10 -13.93
CA ASP A 8 -14.59 7.33 -13.97
C ASP A 8 -15.93 7.14 -14.71
N HIS A 9 -16.08 6.05 -15.46
CA HIS A 9 -17.28 5.76 -16.25
C HIS A 9 -17.76 4.32 -16.10
N ARG A 10 -19.09 4.15 -16.20
CA ARG A 10 -19.78 2.86 -15.97
C ARG A 10 -19.39 1.74 -16.95
N LYS A 11 -18.66 2.05 -18.02
CA LYS A 11 -18.14 1.09 -19.02
C LYS A 11 -16.72 0.58 -18.69
N GLY A 12 -16.16 0.96 -17.54
CA GLY A 12 -14.86 0.47 -17.07
C GLY A 12 -14.82 -1.04 -16.86
N THR A 13 -13.63 -1.63 -17.03
CA THR A 13 -13.37 -3.07 -16.81
C THR A 13 -13.17 -3.45 -15.33
N GLY A 14 -13.42 -2.52 -14.40
CA GLY A 14 -13.32 -2.76 -12.95
C GLY A 14 -14.62 -3.32 -12.36
N ARG A 15 -14.51 -4.07 -11.24
CA ARG A 15 -15.68 -4.52 -10.48
C ARG A 15 -16.40 -3.30 -9.89
N GLN A 16 -17.62 -3.03 -10.38
CA GLN A 16 -18.48 -2.02 -9.76
C GLN A 16 -19.08 -2.55 -8.48
N VAL A 17 -19.03 -1.73 -7.43
CA VAL A 17 -19.66 -1.99 -6.14
C VAL A 17 -20.52 -0.78 -5.79
N SER A 18 -21.78 -1.03 -5.43
CA SER A 18 -22.69 -0.02 -4.92
C SER A 18 -22.72 -0.11 -3.40
N PHE A 19 -22.42 1.00 -2.73
CA PHE A 19 -22.59 1.12 -1.28
C PHE A 19 -23.83 1.97 -0.99
N ILE A 20 -24.63 1.53 -0.02
CA ILE A 20 -25.65 2.40 0.57
C ILE A 20 -24.91 3.40 1.45
N ILE A 21 -24.76 4.63 0.97
CA ILE A 21 -24.15 5.70 1.76
C ILE A 21 -25.25 6.35 2.57
N GLU A 22 -25.30 6.05 3.86
CA GLU A 22 -26.13 6.80 4.81
C GLU A 22 -25.68 8.27 4.80
N ARG A 23 -26.56 9.15 4.31
CA ARG A 23 -26.28 10.59 4.18
C ARG A 23 -26.12 11.31 5.52
N ARG A 24 -26.53 10.71 6.63
CA ARG A 24 -26.52 11.29 7.98
C ARG A 24 -25.93 10.32 8.98
N ARG A 25 -24.61 10.10 8.92
CA ARG A 25 -23.85 9.40 9.95
C ARG A 25 -22.74 10.30 10.48
N PRO A 26 -22.30 10.15 11.74
CA PRO A 26 -21.15 10.89 12.23
C PRO A 26 -19.89 10.54 11.44
N PRO A 27 -18.94 11.49 11.30
CA PRO A 27 -17.68 11.24 10.62
C PRO A 27 -16.87 10.17 11.36
N ASN A 28 -16.26 9.27 10.60
CA ASN A 28 -15.38 8.24 11.15
C ASN A 28 -13.93 8.45 10.70
N TYR A 29 -13.02 7.59 11.16
CA TYR A 29 -11.60 7.66 10.80
C TYR A 29 -11.35 7.55 9.28
N THR A 30 -12.21 6.84 8.56
CA THR A 30 -12.13 6.74 7.10
C THR A 30 -12.46 8.07 6.43
N ASP A 31 -13.46 8.79 6.91
CA ASP A 31 -13.80 10.12 6.40
C ASP A 31 -12.69 11.12 6.66
N TRP A 32 -12.07 11.06 7.85
CA TRP A 32 -10.88 11.86 8.17
C TRP A 32 -9.71 11.56 7.22
N MET A 33 -9.45 10.27 6.96
CA MET A 33 -8.37 9.86 6.05
C MET A 33 -8.65 10.32 4.60
N LYS A 34 -9.90 10.24 4.14
CA LYS A 34 -10.30 10.73 2.81
C LYS A 34 -9.99 12.22 2.67
N HIS A 35 -10.47 13.04 3.60
CA HIS A 35 -10.19 14.48 3.59
C HIS A 35 -8.68 14.78 3.59
N ARG A 36 -7.90 14.04 4.40
CA ARG A 36 -6.45 14.21 4.44
C ARG A 36 -5.78 13.87 3.11
N VAL A 37 -6.11 12.73 2.52
CA VAL A 37 -5.50 12.24 1.26
C VAL A 37 -5.95 13.08 0.07
N ASP A 38 -7.20 13.55 0.04
CA ASP A 38 -7.77 14.30 -1.08
C ASP A 38 -7.32 15.77 -1.14
N SER A 39 -6.73 16.29 -0.05
CA SER A 39 -6.11 17.63 -0.04
C SER A 39 -4.97 17.72 -1.08
N PRO A 40 -4.66 18.91 -1.65
CA PRO A 40 -3.57 19.05 -2.63
C PRO A 40 -2.23 18.50 -2.13
N LYS A 41 -1.87 18.86 -0.88
CA LYS A 41 -0.68 18.34 -0.20
C LYS A 41 -0.76 16.83 0.05
N GLY A 42 -1.93 16.33 0.41
CA GLY A 42 -2.18 14.90 0.60
C GLY A 42 -1.95 14.10 -0.68
N LYS A 43 -2.47 14.58 -1.80
CA LYS A 43 -2.29 13.97 -3.13
C LYS A 43 -0.83 13.97 -3.57
N GLU A 44 -0.12 15.06 -3.33
CA GLU A 44 1.31 15.16 -3.60
C GLU A 44 2.10 14.15 -2.77
N ILE A 45 1.87 14.06 -1.46
CA ILE A 45 2.57 13.07 -0.61
C ILE A 45 2.19 11.65 -1.01
N TYR A 46 0.91 11.39 -1.29
CA TYR A 46 0.41 10.05 -1.62
C TYR A 46 0.90 9.56 -2.98
N SER A 47 1.16 10.46 -3.94
CA SER A 47 1.72 10.08 -5.25
C SER A 47 3.09 9.41 -5.14
N HIS A 48 3.89 9.78 -4.13
CA HIS A 48 5.19 9.20 -3.83
C HIS A 48 5.11 7.76 -3.27
N ARG A 49 3.90 7.24 -3.00
CA ARG A 49 3.73 5.84 -2.58
C ARG A 49 4.19 4.84 -3.65
N MET A 50 3.95 5.16 -4.92
CA MET A 50 4.37 4.34 -6.06
C MET A 50 5.89 4.10 -6.11
N PRO A 51 6.76 5.13 -6.05
CA PRO A 51 8.21 4.92 -6.05
C PRO A 51 8.78 4.43 -4.71
N VAL A 52 8.15 4.77 -3.58
CA VAL A 52 8.76 4.49 -2.25
C VAL A 52 8.28 3.17 -1.66
N VAL A 53 6.98 2.90 -1.70
CA VAL A 53 6.35 1.86 -0.89
C VAL A 53 6.07 0.61 -1.70
N GLU A 54 5.56 0.76 -2.94
CA GLU A 54 5.23 -0.38 -3.80
C GLU A 54 6.42 -1.31 -4.10
N PRO A 55 7.67 -0.83 -4.33
CA PRO A 55 8.81 -1.73 -4.55
C PRO A 55 9.16 -2.58 -3.33
N VAL A 56 8.96 -2.04 -2.12
CA VAL A 56 9.18 -2.78 -0.87
C VAL A 56 8.20 -3.93 -0.75
N PHE A 57 6.91 -3.66 -0.96
CA PHE A 57 5.87 -4.69 -0.94
C PHE A 57 6.02 -5.68 -2.08
N GLY A 58 6.36 -5.23 -3.29
CA GLY A 58 6.63 -6.11 -4.43
C GLY A 58 7.77 -7.09 -4.15
N ASN A 59 8.89 -6.60 -3.60
CA ASN A 59 10.01 -7.46 -3.23
C ASN A 59 9.60 -8.49 -2.17
N ILE A 60 8.95 -8.07 -1.08
CA ILE A 60 8.55 -8.97 0.02
C ILE A 60 7.51 -10.01 -0.44
N THR A 61 6.48 -9.58 -1.18
CA THR A 61 5.35 -10.45 -1.53
C THR A 61 5.65 -11.38 -2.70
N ILE A 62 6.33 -10.89 -3.75
CA ILE A 62 6.59 -11.65 -4.97
C ILE A 62 7.96 -12.33 -4.92
N ASN A 63 9.04 -11.56 -4.70
CA ASN A 63 10.40 -12.11 -4.77
C ASN A 63 10.74 -12.95 -3.53
N LYS A 64 10.35 -12.49 -2.33
CA LYS A 64 10.53 -13.24 -1.08
C LYS A 64 9.35 -14.15 -0.74
N LYS A 65 8.29 -14.15 -1.57
CA LYS A 65 7.14 -15.07 -1.50
C LYS A 65 6.30 -14.98 -0.21
N LEU A 66 6.36 -13.88 0.53
CA LEU A 66 5.46 -13.64 1.68
C LEU A 66 4.16 -12.98 1.22
N SER A 67 3.37 -13.70 0.41
CA SER A 67 2.05 -13.22 -0.03
C SER A 67 0.98 -13.35 1.05
N ARG A 68 1.22 -14.20 2.07
CA ARG A 68 0.35 -14.40 3.23
C ARG A 68 1.20 -14.67 4.48
N PHE A 69 0.71 -14.26 5.64
CA PHE A 69 1.31 -14.66 6.91
C PHE A 69 1.06 -16.15 7.16
N SER A 70 2.12 -16.88 7.52
CA SER A 70 2.04 -18.33 7.78
C SER A 70 1.87 -18.67 9.25
N LEU A 71 1.99 -17.67 10.14
CA LEU A 71 1.88 -17.85 11.59
C LEU A 71 0.54 -17.32 12.12
N ARG A 72 0.08 -17.87 13.25
CA ARG A 72 -1.12 -17.42 13.96
C ARG A 72 -0.75 -16.63 15.21
N GLY A 73 -1.48 -15.53 15.43
CA GLY A 73 -1.35 -14.66 16.60
C GLY A 73 -0.45 -13.45 16.33
N LYS A 74 -0.87 -12.29 16.84
CA LYS A 74 -0.25 -10.98 16.58
C LYS A 74 1.27 -10.98 16.80
N ARG A 75 1.73 -11.54 17.92
CA ARG A 75 3.16 -11.59 18.26
C ARG A 75 3.98 -12.32 17.19
N LYS A 76 3.53 -13.51 16.77
CA LYS A 76 4.25 -14.32 15.78
C LYS A 76 4.23 -13.69 14.40
N VAL A 77 3.08 -13.17 13.98
CA VAL A 77 2.92 -12.44 12.71
C VAL A 77 3.81 -11.19 12.67
N GLN A 78 3.88 -10.44 13.78
CA GLN A 78 4.75 -9.28 13.89
C GLN A 78 6.23 -9.66 13.71
N SER A 79 6.69 -10.71 14.40
CA SER A 79 8.07 -11.21 14.25
C SER A 79 8.36 -11.67 12.82
N GLN A 80 7.41 -12.37 12.17
CA GLN A 80 7.53 -12.75 10.76
C GLN A 80 7.65 -11.51 9.86
N TRP A 81 6.81 -10.50 10.05
CA TRP A 81 6.86 -9.27 9.27
C TRP A 81 8.20 -8.54 9.44
N GLN A 82 8.66 -8.38 10.67
CA GLN A 82 9.93 -7.73 10.98
C GLN A 82 11.13 -8.44 10.35
N LEU A 83 11.14 -9.78 10.35
CA LEU A 83 12.18 -10.57 9.70
C LEU A 83 12.24 -10.29 8.19
N TYR A 84 11.09 -10.25 7.51
CA TYR A 84 11.06 -9.97 6.07
C TYR A 84 11.46 -8.52 5.74
N CYS A 85 11.09 -7.56 6.59
CA CYS A 85 11.58 -6.18 6.47
C CYS A 85 13.10 -6.10 6.64
N LEU A 86 13.68 -6.86 7.59
CA LEU A 86 15.13 -6.92 7.78
C LEU A 86 15.83 -7.49 6.55
N VAL A 87 15.33 -8.61 6.01
CA VAL A 87 15.87 -9.23 4.78
C VAL A 87 15.83 -8.24 3.62
N HIS A 88 14.71 -7.53 3.42
CA HIS A 88 14.59 -6.49 2.40
C HIS A 88 15.64 -5.38 2.57
N ASN A 89 15.83 -4.89 3.80
CA ASN A 89 16.77 -3.81 4.09
C ASN A 89 18.23 -4.24 3.87
N ILE A 90 18.59 -5.46 4.29
CA ILE A 90 19.94 -6.01 4.07
C ILE A 90 20.20 -6.12 2.57
N GLU A 91 19.27 -6.68 1.79
CA GLU A 91 19.40 -6.76 0.33
C GLU A 91 19.57 -5.38 -0.31
N LYS A 92 18.82 -4.37 0.18
CA LYS A 92 18.97 -2.99 -0.28
C LYS A 92 20.37 -2.45 0.01
N LEU A 93 20.90 -2.67 1.21
CA LEU A 93 22.25 -2.24 1.58
C LEU A 93 23.33 -2.96 0.77
N MET A 94 23.17 -4.26 0.52
CA MET A 94 24.12 -5.02 -0.31
C MET A 94 24.17 -4.51 -1.75
N ASN A 95 23.03 -4.19 -2.34
CA ASN A 95 22.95 -3.78 -3.74
C ASN A 95 23.31 -2.30 -3.97
N TYR A 96 23.00 -1.42 -3.01
CA TYR A 96 23.07 0.03 -3.19
C TYR A 96 23.90 0.75 -2.13
N GLY A 97 24.40 0.06 -1.10
CA GLY A 97 25.11 0.68 0.02
C GLY A 97 26.46 1.32 -0.35
N THR A 98 27.07 0.91 -1.46
CA THR A 98 28.35 1.44 -1.95
C THR A 98 28.19 2.54 -3.00
N LEU A 99 26.97 2.82 -3.48
CA LEU A 99 26.71 3.83 -4.52
C LEU A 99 26.79 5.27 -4.01
N VAL A 100 27.10 5.47 -2.73
CA VAL A 100 27.21 6.78 -2.08
C VAL A 100 28.69 7.21 -1.95
N ASN A 101 29.60 6.55 -2.67
CA ASN A 101 31.02 6.96 -2.78
C ASN A 101 31.28 7.78 -4.04
#